data_AF-A0A857D232-F1
#
_entry.id   AF-A0A857D232-F1
#
_cell.length_a   1.000
_cell.length_b   1.000
_cell.length_c   1.000
_cell.angle_alpha   90.00
_cell.angle_beta   90.00
_cell.angle_gamma   90.00
#
_symmetry.space_group_name_H-M   'P 1'
#
loop_
_entity.id
_entity.type
_entity.pdbx_description
1 polymer ?
#
loop_
_entity_poly.entity_id
_entity_poly.type
_entity_poly.pdbx_seq_one_letter_code
_entity_poly.pdbx_strand_id
1 'polypeptide(L)'
;MNLEAIILEEIKQSAAGRISFDRWMDLALYHPDYGYYTSGKVEIGSKGDFFTSSSLGADFGQLLAEQFVEMAEFLGNSRGFTLVEVGAGSGILAKDILDYLSDSYADFYQNLSYIIIEQSQKLRERQRATLAGYSPVSWQSWLDLADNSLVGCVFSNELIDAFPVHRVVIESGELREIYLGLGEPFQEIIGDLSSDRIKDYFDLVGINIPSPLYREGYQTEVNLLALDWLETVNQKLDRGYILTIDYGYTAEKYYHPQRSQGTLQCYRQHQRHDHPYLWVGEQDITTHVDFTALQRQGEKLGLKNLGFTQQGLFLMALGLGDRLNQLSQGKIDILTIFQRRDALHQLINPTGLGGFGVLIQGKGVEERILQGLNRVC
;
A
#
# COMPACT_ATOMS: atom_id res chain seq x y z
N MET A 1 -5.47 29.20 9.51
CA MET A 1 -6.37 28.13 9.95
C MET A 1 -5.52 26.86 10.04
N ASN A 2 -5.61 26.09 11.13
CA ASN A 2 -4.97 24.78 11.22
C ASN A 2 -5.98 23.71 10.75
N LEU A 3 -5.51 22.50 10.44
CA LEU A 3 -6.34 21.42 9.90
C LEU A 3 -7.49 21.05 10.84
N GLU A 4 -7.23 21.02 12.15
CA GLU A 4 -8.24 20.78 13.17
C GLU A 4 -9.44 21.74 13.05
N ALA A 5 -9.18 23.04 12.87
CA ALA A 5 -10.26 24.02 12.70
C ALA A 5 -11.08 23.80 11.43
N ILE A 6 -10.46 23.32 10.34
CA ILE A 6 -11.15 22.98 9.08
C ILE A 6 -12.08 21.79 9.32
N ILE A 7 -11.57 20.74 9.95
CA ILE A 7 -12.35 19.54 10.27
C ILE A 7 -13.51 19.86 11.22
N LEU A 8 -13.26 20.64 12.27
CA LEU A 8 -14.31 21.06 13.21
C LEU A 8 -15.39 21.91 12.53
N GLU A 9 -15.03 22.72 11.54
CA GLU A 9 -16.00 23.46 10.74
C GLU A 9 -16.82 22.53 9.83
N GLU A 10 -16.19 21.53 9.19
CA GLU A 10 -16.91 20.52 8.42
C GLU A 10 -17.91 19.73 9.29
N ILE A 11 -17.52 19.37 10.51
CA ILE A 11 -18.40 18.73 11.49
C ILE A 11 -19.59 19.64 11.84
N LYS A 12 -19.36 20.93 12.10
CA LYS A 12 -20.45 21.89 12.41
C LYS A 12 -21.44 22.05 11.26
N GLN A 13 -20.96 21.99 10.02
CA GLN A 13 -21.79 22.14 8.82
C GLN A 13 -22.52 20.86 8.44
N SER A 14 -22.07 19.70 8.93
CA SER A 14 -22.76 18.43 8.72
C SER A 14 -24.13 18.41 9.42
N ALA A 15 -25.16 17.89 8.74
CA ALA A 15 -26.52 17.82 9.28
C ALA A 15 -26.63 16.97 10.55
N ALA A 16 -25.75 15.97 10.70
CA ALA A 16 -25.69 15.08 11.85
C ALA A 16 -24.75 15.58 12.97
N GLY A 17 -24.05 16.71 12.77
CA GLY A 17 -23.04 17.22 13.72
C GLY A 17 -21.85 16.27 13.92
N ARG A 18 -21.55 15.42 12.93
CA ARG A 18 -20.50 14.41 12.96
C ARG A 18 -20.05 14.02 11.54
N ILE A 19 -18.82 13.56 11.41
CA ILE A 19 -18.27 12.94 10.18
C ILE A 19 -17.78 11.52 10.50
N SER A 20 -17.73 10.64 9.51
CA SER A 20 -17.17 9.29 9.67
C SER A 20 -15.66 9.35 9.86
N PHE A 21 -15.09 8.29 10.46
CA PHE A 21 -13.64 8.22 10.68
C PHE A 21 -12.85 8.21 9.36
N ASP A 22 -13.36 7.58 8.30
CA ASP A 22 -12.71 7.58 6.98
C ASP A 22 -12.59 9.01 6.45
N ARG A 23 -13.67 9.81 6.52
CA ARG A 23 -13.63 11.19 6.07
C ARG A 23 -12.67 12.04 6.89
N TRP A 24 -12.63 11.82 8.20
CA TRP A 24 -11.65 12.50 9.05
C TRP A 24 -10.20 12.11 8.69
N MET A 25 -9.93 10.83 8.50
CA MET A 25 -8.60 10.31 8.15
C MET A 25 -8.16 10.80 6.76
N ASP A 26 -9.08 10.86 5.80
CA ASP A 26 -8.88 11.48 4.49
C ASP A 26 -8.40 12.93 4.60
N LEU A 27 -9.07 13.74 5.43
CA LEU A 27 -8.64 15.11 5.68
C LEU A 27 -7.28 15.17 6.38
N ALA A 28 -7.07 14.35 7.42
CA ALA A 28 -5.82 14.29 8.17
C ALA A 28 -4.61 13.95 7.28
N LEU A 29 -4.78 13.03 6.33
CA LEU A 29 -3.70 12.51 5.49
C LEU A 29 -3.57 13.26 4.15
N TYR A 30 -4.68 13.66 3.55
CA TYR A 30 -4.73 14.07 2.14
C TYR A 30 -5.38 15.43 1.89
N HIS A 31 -5.77 16.20 2.91
CA HIS A 31 -6.26 17.56 2.69
C HIS A 31 -5.24 18.36 1.83
N PRO A 32 -5.63 19.00 0.71
CA PRO A 32 -4.68 19.54 -0.28
C PRO A 32 -3.55 20.40 0.29
N ASP A 33 -3.88 21.27 1.25
CA ASP A 33 -2.90 22.19 1.84
C ASP A 33 -2.27 21.74 3.18
N TYR A 34 -2.92 20.81 3.90
CA TYR A 34 -2.63 20.55 5.31
C TYR A 34 -2.50 19.07 5.67
N GLY A 35 -2.90 18.17 4.78
CA GLY A 35 -2.78 16.73 5.00
C GLY A 35 -1.33 16.29 5.09
N TYR A 36 -1.07 15.22 5.82
CA TYR A 36 0.26 14.66 6.03
C TYR A 36 1.04 14.46 4.71
N TYR A 37 0.42 13.78 3.72
CA TYR A 37 1.06 13.42 2.45
C TYR A 37 1.09 14.55 1.39
N THR A 38 0.23 15.56 1.53
CA THR A 38 0.01 16.62 0.53
C THR A 38 0.62 17.96 0.94
N SER A 39 0.71 18.25 2.25
CA SER A 39 1.22 19.52 2.76
C SER A 39 2.71 19.72 2.51
N GLY A 40 3.47 18.64 2.24
CA GLY A 40 4.93 18.63 2.04
C GLY A 40 5.73 19.29 3.15
N LYS A 41 5.15 19.37 4.35
CA LYS A 41 5.83 19.83 5.57
C LYS A 41 6.60 18.69 6.25
N VAL A 42 6.22 17.45 5.97
CA VAL A 42 6.83 16.25 6.54
C VAL A 42 7.80 15.64 5.52
N GLU A 43 9.03 15.37 5.96
CA GLU A 43 9.99 14.62 5.15
C GLU A 43 9.61 13.14 5.18
N ILE A 44 9.24 12.57 4.02
CA ILE A 44 9.02 11.12 3.88
C ILE A 44 10.33 10.47 3.40
N GLY A 45 10.77 9.38 4.06
CA GLY A 45 11.97 8.60 3.74
C GLY A 45 12.94 8.39 4.91
N SER A 46 14.22 8.13 4.65
CA SER A 46 15.26 7.78 5.66
C SER A 46 15.59 8.85 6.72
N LYS A 47 14.98 10.04 6.61
CA LYS A 47 14.99 11.12 7.62
C LYS A 47 13.59 11.44 8.18
N GLY A 48 12.58 10.69 7.75
CA GLY A 48 11.16 10.85 8.05
C GLY A 48 10.69 10.01 9.23
N ASP A 49 9.40 9.68 9.27
CA ASP A 49 8.80 9.03 10.44
C ASP A 49 8.95 7.50 10.47
N PHE A 50 9.26 6.85 9.33
CA PHE A 50 9.42 5.39 9.20
C PHE A 50 10.38 4.98 8.06
N PHE A 51 10.84 3.73 8.11
CA PHE A 51 11.67 3.09 7.08
C PHE A 51 10.81 2.18 6.19
N THR A 52 10.86 2.37 4.87
CA THR A 52 10.22 1.49 3.87
C THR A 52 11.24 0.56 3.23
N SER A 53 10.79 -0.54 2.60
CA SER A 53 11.67 -1.48 1.87
C SER A 53 12.53 -0.76 0.81
N SER A 54 11.95 0.22 0.11
CA SER A 54 12.65 1.05 -0.88
C SER A 54 13.76 1.96 -0.31
N SER A 55 13.76 2.21 1.00
CA SER A 55 14.72 3.12 1.65
C SER A 55 16.02 2.45 2.12
N LEU A 56 16.06 1.11 2.14
CA LEU A 56 17.21 0.33 2.64
C LEU A 56 18.34 0.17 1.61
N GLY A 57 18.03 0.30 0.33
CA GLY A 57 18.98 0.19 -0.76
C GLY A 57 18.35 -0.36 -2.05
N ALA A 58 19.12 -0.32 -3.14
CA ALA A 58 18.61 -0.63 -4.47
C ALA A 58 18.19 -2.08 -4.69
N ASP A 59 18.66 -3.02 -3.85
CA ASP A 59 18.38 -4.46 -4.03
C ASP A 59 16.89 -4.78 -4.05
N PHE A 60 16.06 -4.06 -3.29
CA PHE A 60 14.61 -4.27 -3.32
C PHE A 60 14.03 -3.96 -4.70
N GLY A 61 14.29 -2.76 -5.25
CA GLY A 61 13.83 -2.37 -6.58
C GLY A 61 14.40 -3.26 -7.69
N GLN A 62 15.67 -3.66 -7.57
CA GLN A 62 16.31 -4.56 -8.52
C GLN A 62 15.67 -5.96 -8.54
N LEU A 63 15.29 -6.51 -7.39
CA LEU A 63 14.58 -7.79 -7.32
C LEU A 63 13.16 -7.67 -7.89
N LEU A 64 12.44 -6.58 -7.63
CA LEU A 64 11.13 -6.36 -8.26
C LEU A 64 11.25 -6.27 -9.79
N ALA A 65 12.31 -5.63 -10.29
CA ALA A 65 12.58 -5.55 -11.72
C ALA A 65 12.74 -6.93 -12.37
N GLU A 66 13.39 -7.90 -11.71
CA GLU A 66 13.43 -9.30 -12.18
C GLU A 66 12.02 -9.88 -12.36
N GLN A 67 11.15 -9.66 -11.38
CA GLN A 67 9.76 -10.12 -11.45
C GLN A 67 8.99 -9.45 -12.61
N PHE A 68 9.22 -8.16 -12.86
CA PHE A 68 8.56 -7.45 -13.95
C PHE A 68 9.01 -7.91 -15.33
N VAL A 69 10.30 -8.25 -15.49
CA VAL A 69 10.82 -8.84 -16.73
C VAL A 69 10.14 -10.19 -16.99
N GLU A 70 10.09 -11.08 -15.98
CA GLU A 70 9.39 -12.37 -16.10
C GLU A 70 7.91 -12.19 -16.49
N MET A 71 7.22 -11.27 -15.83
CA MET A 71 5.83 -10.93 -16.15
C MET A 71 5.66 -10.47 -17.60
N ALA A 72 6.58 -9.65 -18.10
CA ALA A 72 6.55 -9.18 -19.48
C ALA A 72 6.77 -10.32 -20.48
N GLU A 73 7.71 -11.22 -20.21
CA GLU A 73 7.95 -12.41 -21.02
C GLU A 73 6.70 -13.30 -21.10
N PHE A 74 5.98 -13.46 -20.00
CA PHE A 74 4.74 -14.26 -19.96
C PHE A 74 3.57 -13.57 -20.67
N LEU A 75 3.50 -12.24 -20.69
CA LEU A 75 2.51 -11.51 -21.48
C LEU A 75 2.81 -11.52 -22.99
N GLY A 76 4.10 -11.57 -23.34
CA GLY A 76 4.62 -11.54 -24.70
C GLY A 76 4.90 -10.13 -25.23
N ASN A 77 5.99 -9.99 -25.99
CA ASN A 77 6.61 -8.70 -26.34
C ASN A 77 5.92 -7.86 -27.45
N SER A 78 4.71 -8.21 -27.89
CA SER A 78 4.13 -7.61 -29.12
C SER A 78 3.47 -6.24 -28.94
N ARG A 79 3.19 -5.79 -27.71
CA ARG A 79 2.42 -4.56 -27.42
C ARG A 79 3.11 -3.57 -26.47
N GLY A 80 4.39 -3.78 -26.14
CA GLY A 80 5.06 -3.07 -25.05
C GLY A 80 4.57 -3.51 -23.67
N PHE A 81 5.21 -3.00 -22.62
CA PHE A 81 4.85 -3.31 -21.23
C PHE A 81 4.76 -2.01 -20.43
N THR A 82 3.67 -1.83 -19.70
CA THR A 82 3.46 -0.65 -18.86
C THR A 82 3.58 -1.01 -17.39
N LEU A 83 4.54 -0.41 -16.69
CA LEU A 83 4.59 -0.41 -15.23
C LEU A 83 3.83 0.81 -14.72
N VAL A 84 2.86 0.59 -13.84
CA VAL A 84 2.14 1.66 -13.16
C VAL A 84 2.43 1.57 -11.67
N GLU A 85 3.24 2.48 -11.15
CA GLU A 85 3.51 2.61 -9.71
C GLU A 85 2.49 3.56 -9.08
N VAL A 86 1.75 3.10 -8.09
CA VAL A 86 0.76 3.92 -7.37
C VAL A 86 1.36 4.31 -6.01
N GLY A 87 1.50 5.61 -5.77
CA GLY A 87 2.13 6.13 -4.54
C GLY A 87 3.65 5.93 -4.50
N ALA A 88 4.37 6.40 -5.51
CA ALA A 88 5.82 6.22 -5.65
C ALA A 88 6.69 6.93 -4.59
N GLY A 89 6.09 7.59 -3.61
CA GLY A 89 6.79 8.32 -2.54
C GLY A 89 7.81 9.32 -3.10
N SER A 90 9.09 9.13 -2.80
CA SER A 90 10.17 10.00 -3.27
C SER A 90 10.69 9.67 -4.69
N GLY A 91 10.19 8.60 -5.31
CA GLY A 91 10.63 8.09 -6.61
C GLY A 91 11.90 7.23 -6.54
N ILE A 92 12.38 6.88 -5.34
CA ILE A 92 13.59 6.05 -5.17
C ILE A 92 13.37 4.63 -5.70
N LEU A 93 12.21 4.02 -5.41
CA LEU A 93 11.89 2.67 -5.90
C LEU A 93 11.86 2.63 -7.44
N ALA A 94 11.14 3.57 -8.06
CA ALA A 94 11.16 3.75 -9.52
C ALA A 94 12.59 3.89 -10.06
N LYS A 95 13.40 4.72 -9.42
CA LYS A 95 14.80 4.94 -9.85
C LYS A 95 15.60 3.64 -9.83
N ASP A 96 15.52 2.89 -8.74
CA ASP A 96 16.27 1.63 -8.57
C ASP A 96 15.81 0.55 -9.56
N ILE A 97 14.51 0.48 -9.85
CA ILE A 97 13.96 -0.39 -10.90
C ILE A 97 14.50 0.03 -12.27
N LEU A 98 14.39 1.32 -12.61
CA LEU A 98 14.75 1.84 -13.93
C LEU A 98 16.23 1.72 -14.23
N ASP A 99 17.11 2.02 -13.26
CA ASP A 99 18.56 1.84 -13.38
C ASP A 99 18.90 0.39 -13.70
N TYR A 100 18.29 -0.54 -12.96
CA TYR A 100 18.55 -1.96 -13.15
C TYR A 100 18.09 -2.48 -14.50
N LEU A 101 16.90 -2.05 -14.92
CA LEU A 101 16.34 -2.42 -16.21
C LEU A 101 17.16 -1.82 -17.36
N SER A 102 17.64 -0.58 -17.26
CA SER A 102 18.48 0.01 -18.30
C SER A 102 19.82 -0.70 -18.44
N ASP A 103 20.41 -1.14 -17.32
CA ASP A 103 21.73 -1.80 -17.31
C ASP A 103 21.66 -3.27 -17.72
N SER A 104 20.66 -4.01 -17.21
CA SER A 104 20.59 -5.46 -17.33
C SER A 104 19.63 -5.95 -18.42
N TYR A 105 18.64 -5.13 -18.78
CA TYR A 105 17.52 -5.51 -19.65
C TYR A 105 17.20 -4.40 -20.68
N ALA A 106 18.23 -3.91 -21.39
CA ALA A 106 18.13 -2.76 -22.28
C ALA A 106 17.00 -2.86 -23.32
N ASP A 107 16.75 -4.04 -23.89
CA ASP A 107 15.67 -4.26 -24.87
C ASP A 107 14.28 -4.14 -24.24
N PHE A 108 14.12 -4.61 -23.00
CA PHE A 108 12.88 -4.44 -22.24
C PHE A 108 12.68 -2.96 -21.86
N TYR A 109 13.73 -2.31 -21.37
CA TYR A 109 13.71 -0.89 -21.01
C TYR A 109 13.30 0.02 -22.17
N GLN A 110 13.79 -0.26 -23.39
CA GLN A 110 13.41 0.51 -24.59
C GLN A 110 11.92 0.44 -24.94
N ASN A 111 11.23 -0.63 -24.53
CA ASN A 111 9.81 -0.87 -24.80
C ASN A 111 8.93 -0.67 -23.56
N LEU A 112 9.51 -0.18 -22.47
CA LEU A 112 8.84 0.06 -21.21
C LEU A 112 8.16 1.43 -21.21
N SER A 113 6.92 1.49 -20.76
CA SER A 113 6.30 2.72 -20.26
C SER A 113 6.22 2.63 -18.74
N TYR A 114 6.65 3.68 -18.04
CA TYR A 114 6.59 3.78 -16.59
C TYR A 114 5.67 4.94 -16.20
N ILE A 115 4.56 4.63 -15.56
CA ILE A 115 3.54 5.61 -15.16
C ILE A 115 3.52 5.67 -13.64
N ILE A 116 3.65 6.88 -13.09
CA ILE A 116 3.47 7.13 -11.66
C ILE A 116 2.08 7.76 -11.47
N ILE A 117 1.26 7.12 -10.65
CA ILE A 117 0.00 7.69 -10.14
C ILE A 117 0.25 8.23 -8.73
N GLU A 118 0.30 9.56 -8.62
CA GLU A 118 0.59 10.28 -7.38
C GLU A 118 -0.43 11.40 -7.20
N GLN A 119 -1.03 11.56 -6.01
CA GLN A 119 -1.99 12.63 -5.76
C GLN A 119 -1.30 13.91 -5.26
N SER A 120 -0.19 13.77 -4.53
CA SER A 120 0.55 14.88 -3.95
C SER A 120 1.38 15.61 -5.01
N GLN A 121 1.00 16.85 -5.33
CA GLN A 121 1.74 17.69 -6.27
C GLN A 121 3.21 17.89 -5.84
N LYS A 122 3.47 17.97 -4.54
CA LYS A 122 4.83 18.13 -4.00
C LYS A 122 5.66 16.86 -4.17
N LEU A 123 5.06 15.68 -3.97
CA LEU A 123 5.74 14.42 -4.29
C LEU A 123 5.99 14.28 -5.78
N ARG A 124 5.05 14.69 -6.66
CA ARG A 124 5.30 14.75 -8.11
C ARG A 124 6.51 15.61 -8.47
N GLU A 125 6.66 16.77 -7.84
CA GLU A 125 7.83 17.64 -8.05
C GLU A 125 9.13 16.98 -7.60
N ARG A 126 9.13 16.36 -6.42
CA ARG A 126 10.28 15.60 -5.90
C ARG A 126 10.63 14.42 -6.81
N GLN A 127 9.65 13.64 -7.22
CA GLN A 127 9.81 12.50 -8.13
C GLN A 127 10.37 12.94 -9.48
N ARG A 128 9.90 14.06 -10.06
CA ARG A 128 10.46 14.63 -11.30
C ARG A 128 11.93 15.01 -11.16
N ALA A 129 12.34 15.49 -10.00
CA ALA A 129 13.75 15.78 -9.73
C ALA A 129 14.56 14.48 -9.58
N THR A 130 14.06 13.50 -8.82
CA THR A 130 14.70 12.18 -8.64
C THR A 130 14.87 11.44 -9.95
N LEU A 131 13.84 11.50 -10.81
CA LEU A 131 13.75 10.76 -12.07
C LEU A 131 14.05 11.66 -13.29
N ALA A 132 14.78 12.75 -13.07
CA ALA A 132 15.23 13.61 -14.16
C ALA A 132 16.17 12.83 -15.10
N GLY A 133 15.79 12.71 -16.37
CA GLY A 133 16.60 12.04 -17.39
C GLY A 133 16.15 10.62 -17.75
N TYR A 134 15.20 10.03 -17.02
CA TYR A 134 14.60 8.75 -17.40
C TYR A 134 13.49 9.00 -18.43
N SER A 135 13.70 8.53 -19.66
CA SER A 135 12.76 8.71 -20.77
C SER A 135 11.44 7.91 -20.70
N PRO A 136 11.32 6.74 -20.04
CA PRO A 136 10.06 5.99 -20.04
C PRO A 136 9.03 6.54 -19.03
N VAL A 137 9.40 7.52 -18.19
CA VAL A 137 8.61 7.93 -17.02
C VAL A 137 7.60 9.03 -17.36
N SER A 138 6.36 8.86 -16.90
CA SER A 138 5.31 9.88 -16.95
C SER A 138 4.50 9.90 -15.64
N TRP A 139 3.91 11.05 -15.32
CA TRP A 139 3.01 11.21 -14.16
C TRP A 139 1.60 11.44 -14.65
N GLN A 140 0.67 10.61 -14.20
CA GLN A 140 -0.73 10.65 -14.64
C GLN A 140 -1.67 10.49 -13.45
N SER A 141 -2.94 10.75 -13.67
CA SER A 141 -4.04 10.36 -12.80
C SER A 141 -4.81 9.20 -13.43
N TRP A 142 -5.63 8.50 -12.65
CA TRP A 142 -6.53 7.48 -13.18
C TRP A 142 -7.50 8.03 -14.24
N LEU A 143 -7.81 9.33 -14.20
CA LEU A 143 -8.69 9.99 -15.18
C LEU A 143 -8.02 10.20 -16.54
N ASP A 144 -6.69 10.30 -16.58
CA ASP A 144 -5.93 10.47 -17.82
C ASP A 144 -5.82 9.15 -18.59
N LEU A 145 -5.97 8.02 -17.90
CA LEU A 145 -5.89 6.68 -18.47
C LEU A 145 -7.25 6.23 -19.02
N ALA A 146 -7.28 5.79 -20.27
CA ALA A 146 -8.47 5.17 -20.85
C ALA A 146 -8.73 3.79 -20.21
N ASP A 147 -10.01 3.39 -20.17
CA ASP A 147 -10.38 2.05 -19.70
C ASP A 147 -9.81 0.97 -20.62
N ASN A 148 -9.41 -0.16 -20.04
CA ASN A 148 -8.75 -1.28 -20.73
C ASN A 148 -7.63 -0.81 -21.68
N SER A 149 -6.79 0.13 -21.23
CA SER A 149 -5.66 0.63 -22.03
C SER A 149 -4.31 0.07 -21.56
N LEU A 150 -4.22 -0.41 -20.33
CA LEU A 150 -2.95 -0.85 -19.77
C LEU A 150 -2.70 -2.33 -20.07
N VAL A 151 -1.52 -2.61 -20.62
CA VAL A 151 -0.96 -3.96 -20.71
C VAL A 151 0.37 -3.98 -19.96
N GLY A 152 0.45 -4.72 -18.85
CA GLY A 152 1.67 -4.76 -18.02
C GLY A 152 1.40 -5.09 -16.56
N CYS A 153 1.94 -4.29 -15.64
CA CYS A 153 1.75 -4.49 -14.20
C CYS A 153 1.45 -3.17 -13.49
N VAL A 154 0.34 -3.13 -12.76
CA VAL A 154 0.07 -2.08 -11.77
C VAL A 154 0.59 -2.56 -10.43
N PHE A 155 1.39 -1.76 -9.74
CA PHE A 155 1.95 -2.17 -8.46
C PHE A 155 1.95 -1.06 -7.42
N SER A 156 1.98 -1.47 -6.16
CA SER A 156 2.02 -0.59 -5.00
C SER A 156 2.88 -1.20 -3.89
N ASN A 157 3.67 -0.36 -3.22
CA ASN A 157 4.42 -0.71 -2.03
C ASN A 157 4.03 0.25 -0.90
N GLU A 158 3.42 -0.26 0.17
CA GLU A 158 3.00 0.55 1.34
C GLU A 158 2.09 1.71 0.90
N LEU A 159 0.93 1.33 0.37
CA LEU A 159 -0.05 2.28 -0.18
C LEU A 159 -1.39 2.14 0.52
N ILE A 160 -1.85 0.90 0.66
CA ILE A 160 -3.23 0.60 1.09
C ILE A 160 -3.34 0.79 2.60
N ASP A 161 -2.24 0.64 3.34
CA ASP A 161 -2.20 0.89 4.77
C ASP A 161 -2.55 2.34 5.13
N ALA A 162 -2.23 3.30 4.25
CA ALA A 162 -2.54 4.71 4.40
C ALA A 162 -3.94 5.11 3.90
N PHE A 163 -4.71 4.17 3.33
CA PHE A 163 -6.06 4.49 2.87
C PHE A 163 -7.01 4.78 4.05
N PRO A 164 -7.88 5.79 3.94
CA PRO A 164 -8.87 6.07 4.96
C PRO A 164 -9.82 4.89 5.19
N VAL A 165 -10.06 4.58 6.46
CA VAL A 165 -10.87 3.43 6.89
C VAL A 165 -12.10 3.86 7.67
N HIS A 166 -13.16 3.07 7.62
CA HIS A 166 -14.24 3.16 8.59
C HIS A 166 -13.81 2.46 9.88
N ARG A 167 -14.15 3.03 11.04
CA ARG A 167 -13.96 2.36 12.34
C ARG A 167 -15.30 1.85 12.85
N VAL A 168 -15.35 0.58 13.20
CA VAL A 168 -16.56 -0.06 13.73
C VAL A 168 -16.34 -0.59 15.14
N VAL A 169 -17.43 -0.70 15.88
CA VAL A 169 -17.46 -1.15 17.27
C VAL A 169 -18.67 -2.06 17.51
N ILE A 170 -18.52 -3.04 18.40
CA ILE A 170 -19.66 -3.75 18.96
C ILE A 170 -20.23 -2.95 20.12
N GLU A 171 -21.46 -2.47 19.98
CA GLU A 171 -22.22 -1.80 21.02
C GLU A 171 -23.59 -2.48 21.18
N SER A 172 -23.93 -2.88 22.40
CA SER A 172 -25.15 -3.63 22.74
C SER A 172 -25.32 -4.90 21.90
N GLY A 173 -24.21 -5.56 21.55
CA GLY A 173 -24.20 -6.76 20.69
C GLY A 173 -24.45 -6.51 19.19
N GLU A 174 -24.54 -5.26 18.77
CA GLU A 174 -24.73 -4.88 17.36
C GLU A 174 -23.46 -4.23 16.79
N LEU A 175 -23.25 -4.37 15.48
CA LEU A 175 -22.19 -3.67 14.79
C LEU A 175 -22.59 -2.21 14.55
N ARG A 176 -21.83 -1.28 15.12
CA ARG A 176 -22.01 0.16 15.01
C ARG A 176 -20.75 0.82 14.46
N GLU A 177 -20.87 2.07 14.02
CA GLU A 177 -19.75 2.83 13.48
C GLU A 177 -19.31 3.95 14.44
N ILE A 178 -18.01 4.21 14.49
CA ILE A 178 -17.39 5.30 15.23
C ILE A 178 -17.24 6.51 14.31
N TYR A 179 -17.90 7.60 14.69
CA TYR A 179 -17.86 8.92 14.04
C TYR A 179 -17.10 9.91 14.91
N LEU A 180 -16.73 11.06 14.34
CA LEU A 180 -16.18 12.19 15.08
C LEU A 180 -17.12 13.39 15.08
N GLY A 181 -17.42 13.89 16.27
CA GLY A 181 -18.15 15.13 16.52
C GLY A 181 -17.31 16.21 17.20
N LEU A 182 -17.98 17.28 17.61
CA LEU A 182 -17.34 18.43 18.26
C LEU A 182 -16.83 18.06 19.67
N GLY A 183 -15.55 18.33 19.93
CA GLY A 183 -14.89 18.08 21.21
C GLY A 183 -13.48 18.70 21.24
N GLU A 184 -12.66 18.36 22.23
CA GLU A 184 -11.25 18.77 22.28
C GLU A 184 -10.29 17.56 22.14
N PRO A 185 -9.59 17.39 21.00
CA PRO A 185 -9.84 18.03 19.71
C PRO A 185 -11.07 17.46 18.97
N PHE A 186 -11.46 16.22 19.26
CA PHE A 186 -12.64 15.56 18.68
C PHE A 186 -13.31 14.65 19.71
N GLN A 187 -14.62 14.45 19.59
CA GLN A 187 -15.38 13.49 20.39
C GLN A 187 -15.78 12.30 19.52
N GLU A 188 -15.45 11.07 19.93
CA GLU A 188 -15.98 9.87 19.30
C GLU A 188 -17.48 9.73 19.60
N ILE A 189 -18.28 9.47 18.56
CA ILE A 189 -19.73 9.27 18.63
C ILE A 189 -20.05 7.94 17.98
N ILE A 190 -20.72 7.04 18.70
CA ILE A 190 -21.19 5.77 18.14
C ILE A 190 -22.54 5.98 17.45
N GLY A 191 -22.70 5.36 16.29
CA GLY A 191 -23.92 5.51 15.48
C GLY A 191 -24.21 4.30 14.59
N ASP A 192 -25.31 4.39 13.85
CA ASP A 192 -25.63 3.42 12.80
C ASP A 192 -24.54 3.44 11.72
N LEU A 193 -24.41 2.34 10.97
CA LEU A 193 -23.47 2.27 9.86
C LEU A 193 -23.82 3.34 8.80
N SER A 194 -22.81 4.05 8.33
CA SER A 194 -22.91 5.07 7.28
C SER A 194 -23.27 4.47 5.91
N SER A 195 -22.98 3.18 5.72
CA SER A 195 -23.21 2.45 4.48
C SER A 195 -23.36 0.96 4.72
N ASP A 196 -24.31 0.32 4.02
CA ASP A 196 -24.46 -1.14 4.00
C ASP A 196 -23.20 -1.84 3.47
N ARG A 197 -22.36 -1.13 2.70
CA ARG A 197 -21.07 -1.63 2.21
C ARG A 197 -20.15 -2.11 3.35
N ILE A 198 -20.26 -1.54 4.54
CA ILE A 198 -19.47 -1.97 5.71
C ILE A 198 -19.87 -3.39 6.11
N LYS A 199 -21.16 -3.71 6.07
CA LYS A 199 -21.66 -5.05 6.34
C LYS A 199 -21.29 -6.01 5.20
N ASP A 200 -21.49 -5.59 3.95
CA ASP A 200 -21.13 -6.39 2.78
C ASP A 200 -19.63 -6.73 2.74
N TYR A 201 -18.77 -5.86 3.28
CA TYR A 201 -17.34 -6.12 3.44
C TYR A 201 -17.09 -7.35 4.32
N PHE A 202 -17.77 -7.44 5.47
CA PHE A 202 -17.62 -8.58 6.37
C PHE A 202 -18.14 -9.88 5.74
N ASP A 203 -19.24 -9.80 4.98
CA ASP A 203 -19.75 -10.92 4.20
C ASP A 203 -18.74 -11.35 3.11
N LEU A 204 -18.10 -10.40 2.43
CA LEU A 204 -17.07 -10.65 1.40
C LEU A 204 -15.88 -11.44 1.98
N VAL A 205 -15.41 -11.08 3.17
CA VAL A 205 -14.26 -11.72 3.82
C VAL A 205 -14.62 -12.92 4.70
N GLY A 206 -15.92 -13.24 4.82
CA GLY A 206 -16.42 -14.39 5.56
C GLY A 206 -16.31 -14.26 7.08
N ILE A 207 -16.40 -13.04 7.60
CA ILE A 207 -16.31 -12.75 9.04
C ILE A 207 -17.66 -12.31 9.57
N ASN A 208 -18.06 -12.86 10.72
CA ASN A 208 -19.30 -12.48 11.39
C ASN A 208 -18.98 -11.80 12.73
N ILE A 209 -18.76 -10.48 12.69
CA ILE A 209 -18.45 -9.66 13.87
C ILE A 209 -19.55 -9.67 14.95
N PRO A 210 -20.86 -9.54 14.65
CA PRO A 210 -21.90 -9.60 15.68
C PRO A 210 -22.17 -11.02 16.23
N SER A 211 -21.16 -11.90 16.23
CA SER A 211 -21.21 -13.22 16.82
C SER A 211 -20.73 -13.21 18.29
N PRO A 212 -21.11 -14.20 19.12
CA PRO A 212 -20.67 -14.29 20.51
C PRO A 212 -19.15 -14.40 20.72
N LEU A 213 -18.38 -14.59 19.64
CA LEU A 213 -16.92 -14.62 19.68
C LEU A 213 -16.32 -13.24 19.98
N TYR A 214 -17.03 -12.17 19.60
CA TYR A 214 -16.56 -10.80 19.75
C TYR A 214 -17.26 -10.14 20.95
N ARG A 215 -16.46 -9.53 21.81
CA ARG A 215 -16.94 -8.90 23.05
C ARG A 215 -17.49 -7.49 22.80
N GLU A 216 -18.33 -7.03 23.71
CA GLU A 216 -18.73 -5.63 23.81
C GLU A 216 -17.50 -4.70 23.79
N GLY A 217 -17.55 -3.63 22.99
CA GLY A 217 -16.44 -2.71 22.79
C GLY A 217 -15.30 -3.26 21.92
N TYR A 218 -15.47 -4.42 21.25
CA TYR A 218 -14.54 -4.84 20.19
C TYR A 218 -14.55 -3.80 19.07
N GLN A 219 -13.37 -3.30 18.71
CA GLN A 219 -13.18 -2.30 17.67
C GLN A 219 -12.25 -2.82 16.57
N THR A 220 -12.51 -2.42 15.34
CA THR A 220 -11.68 -2.74 14.18
C THR A 220 -11.94 -1.76 13.03
N GLU A 221 -11.21 -1.94 11.94
CA GLU A 221 -11.27 -1.10 10.74
C GLU A 221 -11.86 -1.85 9.54
N VAL A 222 -12.52 -1.10 8.66
CA VAL A 222 -13.04 -1.57 7.37
C VAL A 222 -12.55 -0.63 6.27
N ASN A 223 -11.74 -1.15 5.35
CA ASN A 223 -11.13 -0.37 4.28
C ASN A 223 -11.93 -0.52 2.98
N LEU A 224 -12.99 0.30 2.83
CA LEU A 224 -13.81 0.30 1.61
C LEU A 224 -13.04 0.90 0.42
N LEU A 225 -12.14 1.87 0.67
CA LEU A 225 -11.38 2.51 -0.39
C LEU A 225 -10.41 1.54 -1.09
N ALA A 226 -9.87 0.55 -0.38
CA ALA A 226 -9.09 -0.53 -0.97
C ALA A 226 -9.88 -1.33 -2.03
N LEU A 227 -11.18 -1.54 -1.79
CA LEU A 227 -12.06 -2.21 -2.76
C LEU A 227 -12.30 -1.36 -4.01
N ASP A 228 -12.53 -0.05 -3.82
CA ASP A 228 -12.77 0.93 -4.87
C ASP A 228 -11.51 1.18 -5.72
N TRP A 229 -10.34 1.19 -5.06
CA TRP A 229 -9.05 1.25 -5.72
C TRP A 229 -8.83 0.05 -6.64
N LEU A 230 -9.10 -1.17 -6.15
CA LEU A 230 -8.94 -2.38 -6.95
C LEU A 230 -9.90 -2.42 -8.14
N GLU A 231 -11.13 -1.92 -7.97
CA GLU A 231 -12.09 -1.73 -9.07
C GLU A 231 -11.56 -0.75 -10.12
N THR A 232 -11.01 0.39 -9.69
CA THR A 232 -10.38 1.38 -10.57
C THR A 232 -9.22 0.76 -11.35
N VAL A 233 -8.32 0.06 -10.67
CA VAL A 233 -7.18 -0.63 -11.32
C VAL A 233 -7.68 -1.66 -12.34
N ASN A 234 -8.65 -2.50 -11.95
CA ASN A 234 -9.23 -3.50 -12.83
C ASN A 234 -9.89 -2.89 -14.06
N GLN A 235 -10.52 -1.71 -13.95
CA GLN A 235 -11.13 -1.00 -15.07
C GLN A 235 -10.10 -0.50 -16.08
N LYS A 236 -8.92 -0.06 -15.62
CA LYS A 236 -7.85 0.46 -16.50
C LYS A 236 -6.97 -0.64 -17.10
N LEU A 237 -6.76 -1.71 -16.38
CA LEU A 237 -5.99 -2.87 -16.84
C LEU A 237 -6.76 -3.64 -17.91
N ASP A 238 -6.22 -3.77 -19.12
CA ASP A 238 -6.75 -4.68 -20.15
C ASP A 238 -6.28 -6.11 -19.84
N ARG A 239 -4.95 -6.25 -19.72
CA ARG A 239 -4.28 -7.54 -19.55
C ARG A 239 -2.98 -7.36 -18.78
N GLY A 240 -2.77 -8.14 -17.73
CA GLY A 240 -1.55 -8.01 -16.94
C GLY A 240 -1.71 -8.42 -15.48
N TYR A 241 -0.89 -7.80 -14.64
CA TYR A 241 -0.75 -8.14 -13.24
C TYR A 241 -1.07 -6.95 -12.33
N ILE A 242 -1.47 -7.27 -11.11
CA ILE A 242 -1.56 -6.34 -9.98
C ILE A 242 -0.67 -6.90 -8.89
N LEU A 243 0.35 -6.15 -8.47
CA LEU A 243 1.31 -6.52 -7.42
C LEU A 243 1.15 -5.57 -6.23
N THR A 244 0.68 -6.08 -5.10
CA THR A 244 0.53 -5.30 -3.87
C THR A 244 1.47 -5.82 -2.81
N ILE A 245 2.33 -4.95 -2.30
CA ILE A 245 3.25 -5.21 -1.19
C ILE A 245 2.87 -4.29 -0.04
N ASP A 246 2.45 -4.87 1.08
CA ASP A 246 1.99 -4.09 2.23
C ASP A 246 2.03 -4.93 3.51
N TYR A 247 2.02 -4.29 4.69
CA TYR A 247 1.94 -5.01 5.95
C TYR A 247 0.49 -5.27 6.33
N GLY A 248 0.19 -6.53 6.60
CA GLY A 248 -1.20 -6.95 6.68
C GLY A 248 -1.39 -8.38 7.13
N TYR A 249 -2.66 -8.79 7.12
CA TYR A 249 -3.08 -10.10 7.58
C TYR A 249 -4.15 -10.68 6.64
N THR A 250 -4.40 -11.98 6.77
CA THR A 250 -5.67 -12.56 6.32
C THR A 250 -6.80 -12.11 7.24
N ALA A 251 -8.05 -12.12 6.76
CA ALA A 251 -9.21 -11.71 7.56
C ALA A 251 -9.30 -12.43 8.91
N GLU A 252 -9.00 -13.73 8.99
CA GLU A 252 -9.00 -14.50 10.24
C GLU A 252 -8.03 -13.94 11.30
N LYS A 253 -6.85 -13.48 10.86
CA LYS A 253 -5.83 -12.88 11.73
C LYS A 253 -6.11 -11.41 12.01
N TYR A 254 -6.64 -10.70 11.01
CA TYR A 254 -7.04 -9.30 11.11
C TYR A 254 -8.14 -9.14 12.15
N TYR A 255 -9.24 -9.87 11.98
CA TYR A 255 -10.42 -9.83 12.84
C TYR A 255 -10.39 -10.88 13.94
N HIS A 256 -9.20 -11.29 14.39
CA HIS A 256 -9.11 -12.25 15.49
C HIS A 256 -9.74 -11.66 16.76
N PRO A 257 -10.56 -12.40 17.54
CA PRO A 257 -11.24 -11.86 18.72
C PRO A 257 -10.34 -11.22 19.78
N GLN A 258 -9.09 -11.66 19.88
CA GLN A 258 -8.10 -11.08 20.81
C GLN A 258 -7.56 -9.72 20.33
N ARG A 259 -7.67 -9.40 19.03
CA ARG A 259 -7.31 -8.09 18.47
C ARG A 259 -8.50 -7.15 18.60
N SER A 260 -8.84 -6.80 19.84
CA SER A 260 -10.08 -6.06 20.12
C SER A 260 -10.01 -4.55 19.91
N GLN A 261 -8.87 -4.02 19.50
CA GLN A 261 -8.63 -2.58 19.28
C GLN A 261 -8.14 -2.32 17.85
N GLY A 262 -8.40 -3.25 16.94
CA GLY A 262 -7.99 -3.14 15.54
C GLY A 262 -6.48 -3.09 15.33
N THR A 263 -6.07 -2.34 14.31
CA THR A 263 -4.69 -2.27 13.81
C THR A 263 -4.20 -0.85 13.58
N LEU A 264 -5.05 0.15 13.84
CA LEU A 264 -4.71 1.54 13.62
C LEU A 264 -3.45 1.96 14.40
N GLN A 265 -2.52 2.58 13.69
CA GLN A 265 -1.24 3.00 14.24
C GLN A 265 -0.86 4.38 13.71
N CYS A 266 -0.31 5.20 14.57
CA CYS A 266 0.20 6.52 14.25
C CYS A 266 1.72 6.55 14.39
N TYR A 267 2.37 7.30 13.50
CA TYR A 267 3.82 7.50 13.51
C TYR A 267 4.18 8.98 13.43
N ARG A 268 5.07 9.41 14.32
CA ARG A 268 5.62 10.77 14.33
C ARG A 268 7.02 10.77 14.89
N GLN A 269 7.98 11.31 14.14
CA GLN A 269 9.40 11.40 14.50
C GLN A 269 10.00 10.08 14.99
N HIS A 270 9.72 8.98 14.27
CA HIS A 270 10.11 7.60 14.63
C HIS A 270 9.48 7.05 15.92
N GLN A 271 8.44 7.70 16.46
CA GLN A 271 7.68 7.20 17.60
C GLN A 271 6.35 6.64 17.13
N ARG A 272 6.01 5.47 17.67
CA ARG A 272 4.78 4.72 17.36
C ARG A 272 3.79 4.84 18.50
N HIS A 273 2.54 5.20 18.22
CA HIS A 273 1.45 5.30 19.22
C HIS A 273 0.07 5.15 18.58
N ASP A 274 -0.99 5.01 19.37
CA ASP A 274 -2.37 4.70 18.96
C ASP A 274 -3.32 5.89 19.19
N HIS A 275 -2.82 7.12 19.07
CA HIS A 275 -3.56 8.35 19.33
C HIS A 275 -3.72 9.19 18.04
N PRO A 276 -4.71 8.87 17.19
CA PRO A 276 -4.88 9.51 15.88
C PRO A 276 -5.18 11.00 15.97
N TYR A 277 -5.84 11.44 17.04
CA TYR A 277 -6.33 12.81 17.17
C TYR A 277 -5.27 13.82 17.61
N LEU A 278 -4.03 13.37 17.85
CA LEU A 278 -2.91 14.26 18.14
C LEU A 278 -2.25 14.74 16.84
N TRP A 279 -1.74 15.98 16.83
CA TRP A 279 -0.94 16.54 15.72
C TRP A 279 -1.55 16.31 14.33
N VAL A 280 -2.84 16.60 14.18
CA VAL A 280 -3.58 16.29 12.94
C VAL A 280 -2.94 16.97 11.73
N GLY A 281 -2.57 16.17 10.73
CA GLY A 281 -1.82 16.61 9.54
C GLY A 281 -0.29 16.63 9.69
N GLU A 282 0.23 16.30 10.87
CA GLU A 282 1.67 16.27 11.19
C GLU A 282 2.14 14.90 11.73
N GLN A 283 1.28 13.89 11.66
CA GLN A 283 1.63 12.49 11.91
C GLN A 283 1.02 11.59 10.84
N ASP A 284 1.68 10.48 10.59
CA ASP A 284 1.14 9.44 9.74
C ASP A 284 0.10 8.62 10.52
N ILE A 285 -0.90 8.12 9.80
CA ILE A 285 -1.98 7.28 10.34
C ILE A 285 -2.17 6.13 9.36
N THR A 286 -2.04 4.92 9.87
CA THR A 286 -2.03 3.72 9.05
C THR A 286 -2.85 2.62 9.69
N THR A 287 -3.25 1.65 8.87
CA THR A 287 -3.90 0.42 9.29
C THR A 287 -3.26 -0.76 8.58
N HIS A 288 -3.31 -1.95 9.17
CA HIS A 288 -2.84 -3.12 8.42
C HIS A 288 -3.75 -3.35 7.20
N VAL A 289 -3.24 -4.04 6.19
CA VAL A 289 -4.04 -4.46 5.04
C VAL A 289 -4.73 -5.80 5.32
N ASP A 290 -6.03 -5.89 5.01
CA ASP A 290 -6.73 -7.17 4.91
C ASP A 290 -6.55 -7.76 3.49
N PHE A 291 -5.59 -8.67 3.37
CA PHE A 291 -5.31 -9.32 2.09
C PHE A 291 -6.43 -10.25 1.63
N THR A 292 -7.28 -10.75 2.55
CA THR A 292 -8.45 -11.55 2.15
C THR A 292 -9.47 -10.68 1.43
N ALA A 293 -9.68 -9.43 1.86
CA ALA A 293 -10.53 -8.49 1.14
C ALA A 293 -10.02 -8.22 -0.28
N LEU A 294 -8.73 -7.95 -0.47
CA LEU A 294 -8.15 -7.74 -1.81
C LEU A 294 -8.29 -8.97 -2.71
N GLN A 295 -8.02 -10.16 -2.17
CA GLN A 295 -8.18 -11.42 -2.87
C GLN A 295 -9.63 -11.66 -3.34
N ARG A 296 -10.59 -11.47 -2.43
CA ARG A 296 -12.02 -11.72 -2.69
C ARG A 296 -12.63 -10.66 -3.61
N GLN A 297 -12.24 -9.41 -3.46
CA GLN A 297 -12.67 -8.33 -4.33
C GLN A 297 -12.14 -8.53 -5.75
N GLY A 298 -10.86 -8.92 -5.88
CA GLY A 298 -10.33 -9.25 -7.20
C GLY A 298 -11.06 -10.41 -7.86
N GLU A 299 -11.35 -11.49 -7.11
CA GLU A 299 -12.18 -12.61 -7.61
C GLU A 299 -13.55 -12.12 -8.11
N LYS A 300 -14.22 -11.25 -7.35
CA LYS A 300 -15.51 -10.65 -7.74
C LYS A 300 -15.41 -9.82 -9.02
N LEU A 301 -14.26 -9.17 -9.26
CA LEU A 301 -13.96 -8.39 -10.45
C LEU A 301 -13.46 -9.25 -11.64
N GLY A 302 -13.34 -10.57 -11.46
CA GLY A 302 -12.85 -11.50 -12.47
C GLY A 302 -11.31 -11.60 -12.57
N LEU A 303 -10.59 -11.04 -11.60
CA LEU A 303 -9.15 -11.23 -11.46
C LEU A 303 -8.85 -12.63 -10.92
N LYS A 304 -7.73 -13.19 -11.34
CA LYS A 304 -7.21 -14.45 -10.81
C LYS A 304 -6.22 -14.18 -9.68
N ASN A 305 -6.39 -14.84 -8.55
CA ASN A 305 -5.40 -14.85 -7.47
C ASN A 305 -4.24 -15.77 -7.85
N LEU A 306 -3.11 -15.20 -8.28
CA LEU A 306 -1.94 -15.97 -8.72
C LEU A 306 -1.11 -16.46 -7.52
N GLY A 307 -1.06 -15.67 -6.44
CA GLY A 307 -0.48 -16.10 -5.18
C GLY A 307 -0.39 -15.01 -4.13
N PHE A 308 -0.25 -15.44 -2.89
CA PHE A 308 -0.01 -14.60 -1.73
C PHE A 308 1.12 -15.22 -0.90
N THR A 309 2.17 -14.44 -0.62
CA THR A 309 3.35 -14.88 0.14
C THR A 309 3.84 -13.75 1.04
N GLN A 310 4.91 -14.00 1.79
CA GLN A 310 5.60 -12.97 2.56
C GLN A 310 6.76 -12.36 1.76
N GLN A 311 7.04 -11.07 1.96
CA GLN A 311 8.10 -10.34 1.27
C GLN A 311 9.45 -11.05 1.37
N GLY A 312 9.81 -11.57 2.55
CA GLY A 312 11.08 -12.26 2.71
C GLY A 312 11.19 -13.49 1.81
N LEU A 313 10.12 -14.27 1.69
CA LEU A 313 10.07 -15.44 0.81
C LEU A 313 10.06 -15.04 -0.67
N PHE A 314 9.29 -14.01 -1.00
CA PHE A 314 9.21 -13.45 -2.35
C PHE A 314 10.58 -13.01 -2.87
N LEU A 315 11.29 -12.18 -2.08
CA LEU A 315 12.62 -11.68 -2.44
C LEU A 315 13.66 -12.80 -2.51
N MET A 316 13.58 -13.80 -1.61
CA MET A 316 14.45 -14.98 -1.67
C MET A 316 14.24 -15.77 -2.96
N ALA A 317 12.99 -15.94 -3.40
CA ALA A 317 12.66 -16.63 -4.64
C ALA A 317 13.17 -15.86 -5.88
N LEU A 318 13.23 -14.54 -5.82
CA LEU A 318 13.77 -13.66 -6.87
C LEU A 318 15.30 -13.56 -6.88
N GLY A 319 16.02 -14.31 -6.02
CA GLY A 319 17.48 -14.36 -6.05
C GLY A 319 18.19 -13.51 -5.01
N LEU A 320 17.50 -13.05 -3.95
CA LEU A 320 18.17 -12.34 -2.84
C LEU A 320 19.30 -13.18 -2.20
N GLY A 321 19.12 -14.51 -2.11
CA GLY A 321 20.15 -15.42 -1.60
C GLY A 321 21.44 -15.40 -2.42
N ASP A 322 21.34 -15.31 -3.75
CA ASP A 322 22.50 -15.23 -4.63
C ASP A 322 23.24 -13.91 -4.44
N ARG A 323 22.50 -12.80 -4.26
CA ARG A 323 23.09 -11.48 -3.94
C ARG A 323 23.86 -11.51 -2.63
N LEU A 324 23.31 -12.13 -1.58
CA LEU A 324 24.02 -12.34 -0.31
C LEU A 324 25.31 -13.14 -0.47
N ASN A 325 25.29 -14.18 -1.31
CA ASN A 325 26.48 -15.02 -1.58
C ASN A 325 27.56 -14.25 -2.36
N GLN A 326 27.16 -13.46 -3.35
CA GLN A 326 28.08 -12.68 -4.20
C GLN A 326 28.79 -11.56 -3.42
N LEU A 327 28.17 -11.00 -2.37
CA LEU A 327 28.82 -10.00 -1.49
C LEU A 327 30.12 -10.51 -0.86
N SER A 328 30.27 -11.82 -0.72
CA SER A 328 31.47 -12.44 -0.12
C SER A 328 32.60 -12.69 -1.13
N GLN A 329 32.38 -12.45 -2.43
CA GLN A 329 33.27 -12.85 -3.52
C GLN A 329 33.89 -11.66 -4.30
N GLY A 330 33.54 -10.41 -3.96
CA GLY A 330 33.95 -9.21 -4.68
C GLY A 330 35.10 -8.41 -4.04
N LYS A 331 35.74 -7.54 -4.83
CA LYS A 331 36.66 -6.47 -4.35
C LYS A 331 35.90 -5.21 -3.94
N ILE A 332 34.91 -5.37 -3.06
CA ILE A 332 34.13 -4.25 -2.52
C ILE A 332 34.72 -3.86 -1.16
N ASP A 333 34.65 -2.57 -0.80
CA ASP A 333 35.03 -2.11 0.53
C ASP A 333 34.22 -2.82 1.64
N ILE A 334 34.89 -3.16 2.74
CA ILE A 334 34.34 -3.99 3.82
C ILE A 334 33.12 -3.32 4.46
N LEU A 335 33.13 -1.99 4.65
CA LEU A 335 32.00 -1.28 5.26
C LEU A 335 30.77 -1.32 4.35
N THR A 336 30.99 -1.19 3.04
CA THR A 336 29.91 -1.28 2.04
C THR A 336 29.29 -2.68 2.02
N ILE A 337 30.11 -3.73 2.14
CA ILE A 337 29.62 -5.12 2.25
C ILE A 337 28.74 -5.29 3.49
N PHE A 338 29.17 -4.79 4.65
CA PHE A 338 28.39 -4.91 5.89
C PHE A 338 27.06 -4.15 5.80
N GLN A 339 27.06 -2.91 5.30
CA GLN A 339 25.84 -2.12 5.14
C GLN A 339 24.84 -2.79 4.19
N ARG A 340 25.31 -3.22 3.01
CA ARG A 340 24.44 -3.89 2.03
C ARG A 340 23.91 -5.22 2.55
N ARG A 341 24.74 -5.99 3.27
CA ARG A 341 24.32 -7.24 3.91
C ARG A 341 23.24 -6.98 4.97
N ASP A 342 23.41 -5.97 5.81
CA ASP A 342 22.42 -5.62 6.84
C ASP A 342 21.08 -5.23 6.20
N ALA A 343 21.10 -4.37 5.18
CA ALA A 343 19.91 -4.00 4.41
C ALA A 343 19.17 -5.23 3.84
N LEU A 344 19.90 -6.16 3.22
CA LEU A 344 19.32 -7.41 2.70
C LEU A 344 18.71 -8.29 3.81
N HIS A 345 19.35 -8.39 4.97
CA HIS A 345 18.79 -9.13 6.13
C HIS A 345 17.53 -8.46 6.67
N GLN A 346 17.47 -7.14 6.70
CA GLN A 346 16.27 -6.40 7.14
C GLN A 346 15.08 -6.65 6.19
N LEU A 347 15.31 -6.70 4.87
CA LEU A 347 14.28 -6.98 3.86
C LEU A 347 13.62 -8.35 4.01
N ILE A 348 14.33 -9.33 4.58
CA ILE A 348 13.83 -10.71 4.78
C ILE A 348 13.48 -11.02 6.25
N ASN A 349 13.66 -10.07 7.17
CA ASN A 349 13.37 -10.30 8.58
C ASN A 349 11.86 -10.52 8.80
N PRO A 350 11.41 -11.72 9.23
CA PRO A 350 9.98 -12.03 9.35
C PRO A 350 9.26 -11.22 10.43
N THR A 351 9.98 -10.61 11.37
CA THR A 351 9.40 -9.72 12.39
C THR A 351 9.45 -8.24 11.98
N GLY A 352 10.01 -7.94 10.81
CA GLY A 352 10.06 -6.61 10.21
C GLY A 352 9.53 -6.64 8.79
N LEU A 353 10.25 -6.02 7.85
CA LEU A 353 9.84 -5.87 6.45
C LEU A 353 9.60 -7.22 5.75
N GLY A 354 10.37 -8.25 6.09
CA GLY A 354 10.19 -9.59 5.53
C GLY A 354 8.83 -10.23 5.84
N GLY A 355 8.13 -9.74 6.87
CA GLY A 355 6.79 -10.18 7.24
C GLY A 355 5.66 -9.57 6.41
N PHE A 356 5.95 -8.60 5.53
CA PHE A 356 4.96 -7.93 4.69
C PHE A 356 4.31 -8.94 3.75
N GLY A 357 3.03 -8.74 3.45
CA GLY A 357 2.32 -9.54 2.46
C GLY A 357 2.65 -9.09 1.04
N VAL A 358 2.82 -10.06 0.14
CA VAL A 358 2.96 -9.84 -1.30
C VAL A 358 1.84 -10.59 -1.99
N LEU A 359 0.90 -9.85 -2.56
CA LEU A 359 -0.23 -10.39 -3.32
C LEU A 359 -0.03 -10.09 -4.81
N ILE A 360 -0.17 -11.12 -5.65
CA ILE A 360 -0.20 -10.97 -7.10
C ILE A 360 -1.53 -11.49 -7.64
N GLN A 361 -2.22 -10.63 -8.38
CA GLN A 361 -3.43 -10.95 -9.12
C GLN A 361 -3.21 -10.75 -10.62
N GLY A 362 -3.97 -11.45 -11.45
CA GLY A 362 -3.83 -11.42 -12.90
C GLY A 362 -5.15 -11.19 -13.63
N LYS A 363 -5.12 -10.37 -14.69
CA LYS A 363 -6.23 -10.14 -15.63
C LYS A 363 -5.83 -10.57 -17.04
N GLY A 364 -6.59 -11.47 -17.66
CA GLY A 364 -6.30 -11.92 -19.03
C GLY A 364 -4.93 -12.63 -19.20
N VAL A 365 -4.38 -13.18 -18.12
CA VAL A 365 -3.09 -13.88 -18.11
C VAL A 365 -3.27 -15.40 -18.02
N GLU A 366 -2.30 -16.13 -18.57
CA GLU A 366 -2.21 -17.58 -18.40
C GLU A 366 -1.85 -17.93 -16.96
N GLU A 367 -2.29 -19.08 -16.48
CA GLU A 367 -1.91 -19.60 -15.17
C GLU A 367 -0.50 -20.20 -15.28
N ARG A 368 0.49 -19.35 -15.03
CA ARG A 368 1.89 -19.73 -14.85
C ARG A 368 2.34 -19.35 -13.45
N ILE A 369 3.17 -20.19 -12.85
CA ILE A 369 3.75 -19.89 -11.54
C ILE A 369 4.87 -18.87 -11.76
N LEU A 370 4.70 -17.68 -11.20
CA LEU A 370 5.72 -16.63 -11.20
C LEU A 370 6.85 -16.99 -10.23
N GLN A 371 8.08 -16.65 -10.59
CA GLN A 371 9.27 -16.96 -9.80
C GLN A 371 9.14 -16.50 -8.36
N GLY A 372 8.71 -15.26 -8.10
CA GLY A 372 8.56 -14.73 -6.76
C GLY A 372 7.53 -15.48 -5.90
N LEU A 373 6.60 -16.22 -6.52
CA LEU A 373 5.59 -17.02 -5.84
C LEU A 373 6.00 -18.49 -5.67
N ASN A 374 7.17 -18.89 -6.18
CA ASN A 374 7.69 -20.23 -5.94
C ASN A 374 7.99 -20.42 -4.45
N ARG A 375 7.64 -21.59 -3.93
CA ARG A 375 8.07 -22.00 -2.60
C ARG A 375 9.57 -22.28 -2.67
N VAL A 376 10.37 -21.38 -2.10
CA VAL A 376 11.79 -21.65 -1.86
C VAL A 376 11.86 -22.84 -0.89
N CYS A 377 12.35 -23.99 -1.36
CA CYS A 377 12.50 -25.20 -0.56
C CYS A 377 13.67 -25.09 0.43
#